data_AF-A0A257GP00-F1
#
_entry.id   AF-A0A257GP00-F1
#
_cell.length_a   1.000
_cell.length_b   1.000
_cell.length_c   1.000
_cell.angle_alpha   90.00
_cell.angle_beta   90.00
_cell.angle_gamma   90.00
#
_symmetry.space_group_name_H-M   'P 1'
#
loop_
_entity.id
_entity.type
_entity.pdbx_description
1 polymer ?
#
loop_
_entity_poly.entity_id
_entity_poly.type
_entity_poly.pdbx_seq_one_letter_code
_entity_poly.pdbx_strand_id
1 'polypeptide(L)'
;MKRTTKDVSRYHPSRDWLKAFAAGVAPYLSEGERIVGENLYARHAVAYDALPSYFLGFAWIIDDEVQAWDLTLARFEELGIRPVPRLYRGPYRDGLFDDLAKSLDLSMQEGFVARVADAFPETAMPQSVGKYVREGHVQSEVHWMKAELIPNRLAD
;
A
#
# COMPACT_ATOMS: atom_id res chain seq x y z
N MET A 1 -43.72 -8.66 -12.77
CA MET A 1 -43.63 -7.49 -11.88
C MET A 1 -42.49 -7.72 -10.90
N LYS A 2 -41.47 -6.85 -10.96
CA LYS A 2 -40.34 -6.61 -10.02
C LYS A 2 -39.46 -7.79 -9.57
N ARG A 3 -38.34 -7.94 -10.31
CA ARG A 3 -37.05 -8.40 -9.77
C ARG A 3 -36.54 -7.32 -8.81
N THR A 4 -36.13 -7.70 -7.61
CA THR A 4 -35.28 -6.86 -6.73
C THR A 4 -34.19 -7.74 -6.16
N THR A 5 -33.10 -7.89 -6.91
CA THR A 5 -31.80 -8.21 -6.33
C THR A 5 -31.34 -6.97 -5.59
N LYS A 6 -31.51 -6.99 -4.26
CA LYS A 6 -30.95 -5.99 -3.36
C LYS A 6 -29.47 -6.34 -3.19
N ASP A 7 -28.64 -5.82 -4.09
CA ASP A 7 -27.19 -5.88 -3.94
C ASP A 7 -26.78 -4.91 -2.82
N VAL A 8 -26.75 -5.43 -1.59
CA VAL A 8 -26.24 -4.68 -0.44
C VAL A 8 -24.74 -4.88 -0.40
N SER A 9 -24.02 -4.23 -1.33
CA SER A 9 -22.61 -3.94 -1.07
C SER A 9 -22.58 -3.07 0.20
N ARG A 10 -22.20 -3.69 1.33
CA ARG A 10 -22.25 -3.07 2.66
C ARG A 10 -21.43 -1.78 2.64
N TYR A 11 -22.11 -0.68 2.96
CA TYR A 11 -21.55 0.62 3.28
C TYR A 11 -20.36 0.46 4.23
N HIS A 12 -19.20 1.02 3.88
CA HIS A 12 -17.95 0.82 4.62
C HIS A 12 -17.17 2.15 4.66
N PRO A 13 -17.09 2.84 5.81
CA PRO A 13 -16.48 4.17 5.93
C PRO A 13 -15.04 4.28 5.39
N SER A 14 -14.26 3.19 5.43
CA SER A 14 -12.92 3.16 4.82
C SER A 14 -12.95 3.34 3.30
N ARG A 15 -13.99 2.84 2.64
CA ARG A 15 -14.17 2.97 1.19
C ARG A 15 -14.58 4.38 0.84
N ASP A 16 -15.28 5.09 1.72
CA ASP A 16 -15.70 6.47 1.47
C ASP A 16 -14.49 7.42 1.54
N TRP A 17 -13.60 7.27 2.52
CA TRP A 17 -12.36 8.05 2.57
C TRP A 17 -11.47 7.78 1.36
N LEU A 18 -11.20 6.50 1.04
CA LEU A 18 -10.34 6.16 -0.10
C LEU A 18 -10.95 6.61 -1.44
N LYS A 19 -12.28 6.50 -1.61
CA LYS A 19 -12.96 7.01 -2.80
C LYS A 19 -12.83 8.53 -2.92
N ALA A 20 -13.00 9.26 -1.82
CA ALA A 20 -12.85 10.71 -1.82
C ALA A 20 -11.40 11.12 -2.14
N PHE A 21 -10.42 10.43 -1.54
CA PHE A 21 -9.01 10.62 -1.85
C PHE A 21 -8.71 10.34 -3.33
N ALA A 22 -9.16 9.20 -3.85
CA ALA A 22 -8.98 8.84 -5.26
C ALA A 22 -9.67 9.84 -6.21
N ALA A 23 -10.86 10.33 -5.87
CA ALA A 23 -11.55 11.37 -6.64
C ALA A 23 -10.81 12.72 -6.63
N GLY A 24 -10.03 13.01 -5.58
CA GLY A 24 -9.15 14.18 -5.52
C GLY A 24 -7.89 14.03 -6.38
N VAL A 25 -7.33 12.82 -6.48
CA VAL A 25 -6.12 12.55 -7.27
C VAL A 25 -6.42 12.34 -8.76
N ALA A 26 -7.51 11.65 -9.10
CA ALA A 26 -7.83 11.21 -10.45
C ALA A 26 -7.81 12.31 -11.53
N PRO A 27 -8.28 13.55 -11.29
CA PRO A 27 -8.22 14.63 -12.29
C PRO A 27 -6.80 15.04 -12.69
N TYR A 28 -5.79 14.69 -11.90
CA TYR A 28 -4.38 15.03 -12.14
C TYR A 28 -3.60 13.90 -12.81
N LEU A 29 -4.23 12.73 -13.03
CA LEU A 29 -3.61 11.59 -13.69
C LEU A 29 -3.81 11.68 -15.19
N SER A 30 -2.74 11.42 -15.94
CA SER A 30 -2.81 11.25 -17.40
C SER A 30 -3.41 9.89 -17.76
N GLU A 31 -3.80 9.71 -19.02
CA GLU A 31 -4.18 8.40 -19.54
C GLU A 31 -3.03 7.39 -19.34
N GLY A 32 -3.37 6.16 -18.94
CA GLY A 32 -2.39 5.11 -18.65
C GLY A 32 -1.73 5.19 -17.26
N GLU A 33 -1.85 6.30 -16.54
CA GLU A 33 -1.25 6.42 -15.20
C GLU A 33 -2.06 5.67 -14.13
N ARG A 34 -1.35 4.91 -13.29
CA ARG A 34 -1.89 4.27 -12.09
C ARG A 34 -0.99 4.53 -10.89
N ILE A 35 -1.61 4.94 -9.79
CA ILE A 35 -0.97 5.03 -8.48
C ILE A 35 -1.37 3.80 -7.66
N VAL A 36 -0.37 3.09 -7.15
CA VAL A 36 -0.56 1.89 -6.31
C VAL A 36 -0.05 2.19 -4.91
N GLY A 37 -0.84 1.79 -3.92
CA GLY A 37 -0.57 2.02 -2.51
C GLY A 37 -1.42 1.15 -1.61
N GLU A 38 -1.14 1.23 -0.32
CA GLU A 38 -1.83 0.48 0.72
C GLU A 38 -2.91 1.34 1.39
N ASN A 39 -4.09 0.77 1.60
CA ASN A 39 -5.17 1.41 2.36
C ASN A 39 -5.12 0.97 3.83
N LEU A 40 -4.61 1.86 4.68
CA LEU A 40 -4.43 1.68 6.11
C LEU A 40 -5.56 2.33 6.93
N TYR A 41 -6.73 2.61 6.35
CA TYR A 41 -7.83 3.20 7.12
C TYR A 41 -8.32 2.28 8.24
N ALA A 42 -8.53 1.00 7.95
CA ALA A 42 -9.00 0.03 8.94
C ALA A 42 -7.83 -0.65 9.64
N ARG A 43 -7.96 -0.94 10.93
CA ARG A 43 -7.04 -1.83 11.66
C ARG A 43 -7.18 -3.25 11.11
N HIS A 44 -6.06 -3.82 10.69
CA HIS A 44 -5.97 -5.24 10.32
C HIS A 44 -5.30 -5.98 11.49
N ALA A 45 -4.14 -6.61 11.28
CA ALA A 45 -3.38 -7.27 12.34
C ALA A 45 -2.57 -6.30 13.21
N VAL A 46 -2.29 -5.09 12.71
CA VAL A 46 -1.53 -4.04 13.38
C VAL A 46 -2.38 -2.79 13.53
N ALA A 47 -2.31 -2.17 14.71
CA ALA A 47 -2.90 -0.87 14.98
C ALA A 47 -1.85 0.23 14.76
N TYR A 48 -2.20 1.22 13.94
CA TYR A 48 -1.40 2.42 13.75
C TYR A 48 -2.11 3.62 14.40
N ASP A 49 -1.40 4.28 15.30
CA ASP A 49 -1.95 5.41 16.06
C ASP A 49 -1.44 6.79 15.57
N ALA A 50 -0.55 6.82 14.56
CA ALA A 50 0.04 8.05 14.03
C ALA A 50 0.45 7.90 12.54
N LEU A 51 -0.49 7.56 11.66
CA LEU A 51 -0.23 7.46 10.22
C LEU A 51 -0.07 8.84 9.57
N PRO A 52 0.86 9.02 8.63
CA PRO A 52 0.96 10.27 7.88
C PRO A 52 -0.16 10.44 6.83
N SER A 53 -0.84 9.34 6.47
CA SER A 53 -2.02 9.29 5.59
C SER A 53 -2.65 7.89 5.72
N TYR A 54 -3.96 7.76 5.47
CA TYR A 54 -4.61 6.45 5.37
C TYR A 54 -4.30 5.73 4.05
N PHE A 55 -3.80 6.44 3.04
CA PHE A 55 -3.26 5.83 1.82
C PHE A 55 -1.77 6.13 1.72
N LEU A 56 -0.96 5.08 1.66
CA LEU A 56 0.49 5.19 1.45
C LEU A 56 0.88 4.59 0.10
N GLY A 57 1.42 5.42 -0.78
CA GLY A 57 1.85 5.02 -2.12
C GLY A 57 3.16 4.22 -2.11
N PHE A 58 3.28 3.25 -3.02
CA PHE A 58 4.52 2.49 -3.23
C PHE A 58 4.85 2.16 -4.69
N ALA A 59 3.97 2.45 -5.65
CA ALA A 59 4.32 2.40 -7.06
C ALA A 59 3.53 3.43 -7.88
N TRP A 60 4.18 3.95 -8.91
CA TRP A 60 3.55 4.66 -10.02
C TRP A 60 3.81 3.83 -11.27
N ILE A 61 2.75 3.58 -12.03
CA ILE A 61 2.78 2.76 -13.24
C ILE A 61 2.22 3.61 -14.38
N ILE A 62 2.89 3.57 -15.52
CA ILE A 62 2.40 4.16 -16.77
C ILE A 62 2.23 3.02 -17.76
N ASP A 63 1.00 2.82 -18.23
CA ASP A 63 0.61 1.67 -19.03
C ASP A 63 0.96 0.36 -18.29
N ASP A 64 2.00 -0.34 -18.75
CA ASP A 64 2.49 -1.60 -18.21
C ASP A 64 3.92 -1.49 -17.63
N GLU A 65 4.39 -0.28 -17.33
CA GLU A 65 5.73 -0.03 -16.80
C GLU A 65 5.69 0.59 -15.40
N VAL A 66 6.26 -0.13 -14.43
CA VAL A 66 6.52 0.41 -13.10
C VAL A 66 7.65 1.43 -13.21
N GLN A 67 7.35 2.67 -12.86
CA GLN A 67 8.29 3.78 -12.99
C GLN A 67 9.41 3.69 -11.94
N ALA A 68 10.56 4.28 -12.27
CA ALA A 68 11.70 4.37 -11.35
C ALA A 68 11.27 5.01 -10.02
N TRP A 69 11.87 4.56 -8.92
CA TRP A 69 11.45 4.95 -7.57
C TRP A 69 11.59 6.46 -7.33
N ASP A 70 12.64 7.09 -7.86
CA ASP A 70 12.85 8.52 -7.65
C ASP A 70 11.82 9.36 -8.42
N LEU A 71 11.45 8.94 -9.63
CA LEU A 71 10.36 9.55 -10.39
C LEU A 71 9.00 9.30 -9.73
N THR A 72 8.81 8.11 -9.17
CA THR A 72 7.61 7.79 -8.38
C THR A 72 7.48 8.72 -7.17
N LEU A 73 8.57 8.99 -6.44
CA LEU A 73 8.56 9.91 -5.30
C LEU A 73 8.26 11.35 -5.72
N ALA A 74 8.85 11.83 -6.82
CA ALA A 74 8.54 13.17 -7.36
C ALA A 74 7.06 13.26 -7.76
N ARG A 75 6.52 12.24 -8.42
CA ARG A 75 5.11 12.20 -8.81
C ARG A 75 4.18 12.16 -7.58
N PHE A 76 4.56 11.44 -6.54
CA PHE A 76 3.80 11.43 -5.28
C PHE A 76 3.81 12.80 -4.60
N GLU A 77 4.94 13.51 -4.62
CA GLU A 77 5.02 14.88 -4.10
C GLU A 77 4.08 15.83 -4.85
N GLU A 78 4.07 15.78 -6.19
CA GLU A 78 3.15 16.57 -7.03
C GLU A 78 1.67 16.29 -6.71
N LEU A 79 1.33 15.04 -6.44
CA LEU A 79 -0.03 14.59 -6.16
C LEU A 79 -0.42 14.70 -4.67
N GLY A 80 0.49 15.14 -3.80
CA GLY A 80 0.26 15.20 -2.35
C GLY A 80 0.13 13.82 -1.68
N ILE A 81 0.70 12.78 -2.28
CA ILE A 81 0.63 11.40 -1.80
C ILE A 81 1.81 11.11 -0.88
N ARG A 82 1.55 10.52 0.30
CA ARG A 82 2.60 10.08 1.21
C ARG A 82 3.12 8.70 0.75
N PRO A 83 4.44 8.53 0.53
CA PRO A 83 5.01 7.22 0.25
C PRO A 83 5.06 6.35 1.52
N VAL A 84 5.17 5.04 1.33
CA VAL A 84 5.59 4.13 2.41
C VAL A 84 7.00 4.48 2.93
N PRO A 85 7.30 4.25 4.22
CA PRO A 85 8.63 4.53 4.77
C PRO A 85 9.72 3.69 4.09
N ARG A 86 10.84 4.35 3.77
CA ARG A 86 12.01 3.68 3.20
C ARG A 86 12.93 3.15 4.29
N LEU A 87 13.19 1.85 4.28
CA LEU A 87 14.13 1.21 5.20
C LEU A 87 15.59 1.26 4.71
N TYR A 88 15.80 1.10 3.40
CA TYR A 88 17.13 1.04 2.80
C TYR A 88 17.11 1.52 1.34
N ARG A 89 18.24 2.08 0.88
CA ARG A 89 18.52 2.31 -0.54
C ARG A 89 20.01 2.10 -0.81
N GLY A 90 20.31 1.28 -1.80
CA GLY A 90 21.66 0.98 -2.22
C GLY A 90 21.74 -0.36 -2.95
N PRO A 91 22.94 -0.79 -3.34
CA PRO A 91 23.14 -2.09 -3.94
C PRO A 91 22.81 -3.21 -2.96
N TYR A 92 22.39 -4.37 -3.49
CA TYR A 92 22.31 -5.57 -2.69
C TYR A 92 23.69 -5.91 -2.11
N ARG A 93 23.69 -6.41 -0.87
CA ARG A 93 24.84 -7.04 -0.21
C ARG A 93 24.37 -8.28 0.53
N ASP A 94 25.27 -9.22 0.73
CA ASP A 94 24.96 -10.40 1.53
C ASP A 94 24.53 -10.02 2.95
N GLY A 95 23.52 -10.73 3.45
CA GLY A 95 22.90 -10.48 4.76
C GLY A 95 21.98 -9.26 4.83
N LEU A 96 21.82 -8.46 3.77
CA LEU A 96 21.00 -7.24 3.79
C LEU A 96 19.57 -7.48 4.30
N PHE A 97 18.89 -8.50 3.77
CA PHE A 97 17.50 -8.78 4.13
C PHE A 97 17.37 -9.36 5.54
N ASP A 98 18.35 -10.14 6.00
CA ASP A 98 18.39 -10.66 7.37
C ASP A 98 18.58 -9.53 8.38
N ASP A 99 19.49 -8.59 8.09
CA ASP A 99 19.72 -7.40 8.91
C ASP A 99 18.44 -6.54 8.99
N LEU A 100 17.78 -6.32 7.85
CA LEU A 100 16.51 -5.59 7.80
C LEU A 100 15.41 -6.31 8.59
N ALA A 101 15.25 -7.62 8.43
CA ALA A 101 14.26 -8.41 9.15
C ALA A 101 14.48 -8.34 10.67
N LYS A 102 15.74 -8.41 11.14
CA LYS A 102 16.09 -8.27 12.57
C LYS A 102 15.85 -6.88 13.12
N SER A 103 15.87 -5.86 12.27
CA SER A 103 15.63 -4.46 12.68
C SER A 103 14.15 -4.10 12.81
N LEU A 104 13.24 -4.95 12.32
CA LEU A 104 11.81 -4.68 12.39
C LEU A 104 11.27 -4.84 13.82
N ASP A 105 10.41 -3.91 14.23
CA ASP A 105 9.53 -4.14 15.36
C ASP A 105 8.33 -4.97 14.89
N LEU A 106 8.40 -6.28 15.07
CA LEU A 106 7.38 -7.22 14.61
C LEU A 106 6.03 -7.09 15.33
N SER A 107 5.93 -6.27 16.37
CA SER A 107 4.64 -5.90 16.98
C SER A 107 3.90 -4.82 16.18
N MET A 108 4.65 -4.02 15.41
CA MET A 108 4.15 -2.86 14.65
C MET A 108 4.38 -2.97 13.14
N GLN A 109 5.18 -3.93 12.69
CA GLN A 109 5.58 -4.09 11.30
C GLN A 109 5.42 -5.55 10.87
N GLU A 110 4.62 -5.76 9.83
CA GLU A 110 4.36 -7.11 9.30
C GLU A 110 5.55 -7.66 8.50
N GLY A 111 6.36 -6.77 7.93
CA GLY A 111 7.43 -7.12 7.03
C GLY A 111 7.92 -5.93 6.20
N PHE A 112 8.56 -6.22 5.07
CA PHE A 112 9.00 -5.21 4.12
C PHE A 112 8.89 -5.71 2.68
N VAL A 113 8.86 -4.76 1.75
CA VAL A 113 8.98 -5.00 0.31
C VAL A 113 10.32 -4.43 -0.16
N ALA A 114 11.04 -5.19 -0.97
CA ALA A 114 12.22 -4.76 -1.69
C ALA A 114 11.89 -4.70 -3.18
N ARG A 115 12.32 -3.64 -3.87
CA ARG A 115 12.19 -3.51 -5.33
C ARG A 115 13.45 -2.98 -5.98
N VAL A 116 13.64 -3.28 -7.26
CA VAL A 116 14.58 -2.56 -8.11
C VAL A 116 14.19 -1.07 -8.14
N ALA A 117 15.19 -0.20 -7.99
CA ALA A 117 14.98 1.23 -7.95
C ALA A 117 14.68 1.82 -9.33
N ASP A 118 15.23 1.24 -10.39
CA ASP A 118 14.96 1.63 -11.77
C ASP A 118 13.55 1.23 -12.22
N ALA A 119 13.15 1.72 -13.38
CA ALA A 119 11.91 1.32 -14.03
C ALA A 119 11.99 -0.12 -14.53
N PHE A 120 10.86 -0.82 -14.53
CA PHE A 120 10.76 -2.17 -15.07
C PHE A 120 9.34 -2.47 -15.55
N PRO A 121 9.17 -3.31 -16.58
CA PRO A 121 7.86 -3.73 -17.02
C PRO A 121 7.16 -4.53 -15.93
N GLU A 122 5.84 -4.41 -15.79
CA GLU A 122 5.07 -5.15 -14.79
C GLU A 122 5.23 -6.66 -14.91
N THR A 123 5.45 -7.16 -16.13
CA THR A 123 5.74 -8.57 -16.40
C THR A 123 7.03 -9.07 -15.73
N ALA A 124 7.96 -8.16 -15.37
CA ALA A 124 9.17 -8.44 -14.63
C ALA A 124 9.01 -8.33 -13.10
N MET A 125 7.83 -7.99 -12.58
CA MET A 125 7.57 -7.93 -11.12
C MET A 125 8.10 -9.16 -10.35
N PRO A 126 7.95 -10.42 -10.82
CA PRO A 126 8.43 -11.59 -10.08
C PRO A 126 9.94 -11.62 -9.84
N GLN A 127 10.72 -10.86 -10.62
CA GLN A 127 12.18 -10.76 -10.51
C GLN A 127 12.63 -9.41 -9.92
N SER A 128 11.82 -8.37 -10.09
CA SER A 128 12.13 -7.01 -9.65
C SER A 128 11.60 -6.66 -8.27
N VAL A 129 10.70 -7.46 -7.70
CA VAL A 129 10.06 -7.19 -6.40
C VAL A 129 10.06 -8.46 -5.54
N GLY A 130 10.50 -8.32 -4.30
CA GLY A 130 10.45 -9.36 -3.27
C GLY A 130 9.81 -8.83 -2.00
N LYS A 131 9.20 -9.71 -1.21
CA LYS A 131 8.65 -9.35 0.11
C LYS A 131 9.13 -10.31 1.17
N TYR A 132 9.40 -9.76 2.35
CA TYR A 132 9.55 -10.51 3.59
C TYR A 132 8.32 -10.23 4.44
N VAL A 133 7.74 -11.27 5.03
CA VAL A 133 6.63 -11.17 5.97
C VAL A 133 6.95 -12.08 7.15
N ARG A 134 6.72 -11.60 8.37
CA ARG A 134 7.00 -12.36 9.59
C ARG A 134 6.18 -13.66 9.65
N GLU A 135 6.73 -14.65 10.35
CA GLU A 135 5.99 -15.87 10.67
C GLU A 135 4.76 -15.57 11.54
N GLY A 136 3.68 -16.32 11.36
CA GLY A 136 2.42 -16.11 12.09
C GLY A 136 1.55 -14.96 11.58
N HIS A 137 1.91 -14.32 10.46
CA HIS A 137 1.08 -13.28 9.82
C HIS A 137 -0.24 -13.83 9.23
N VAL A 138 -0.35 -15.13 8.93
CA VAL A 138 -1.60 -15.73 8.42
C VAL A 138 -2.67 -15.73 9.52
N GLN A 139 -3.37 -14.62 9.65
CA GLN A 139 -4.65 -14.56 10.31
C GLN A 139 -5.69 -15.10 9.33
N SER A 140 -6.30 -16.22 9.68
CA SER A 140 -7.35 -16.89 8.90
C SER A 140 -8.30 -15.86 8.28
N GLU A 141 -8.41 -15.86 6.94
CA GLU A 141 -9.18 -14.92 6.10
C GLU A 141 -10.69 -14.83 6.42
N VAL A 142 -11.17 -15.57 7.44
CA VAL A 142 -12.57 -15.93 7.56
C VAL A 142 -13.46 -14.76 8.01
N HIS A 143 -12.98 -13.72 8.74
CA HIS A 143 -13.90 -12.73 9.33
C HIS A 143 -13.49 -11.24 9.36
N TRP A 144 -12.61 -10.74 8.49
CA TRP A 144 -12.37 -9.27 8.44
C TRP A 144 -13.63 -8.47 8.03
N MET A 145 -14.51 -9.03 7.20
CA MET A 145 -15.79 -8.39 6.83
C MET A 145 -16.85 -8.39 7.95
N LYS A 146 -16.63 -9.16 9.04
CA LYS A 146 -17.59 -9.30 10.15
C LYS A 146 -17.09 -8.70 11.47
N ALA A 147 -15.79 -8.43 11.59
CA ALA A 147 -15.24 -7.72 12.73
C ALA A 147 -15.68 -6.24 12.70
N GLU A 148 -15.86 -5.66 13.88
CA GLU A 148 -16.13 -4.23 14.01
C GLU A 148 -14.97 -3.44 13.42
N LEU A 149 -15.26 -2.51 12.51
CA LEU A 149 -14.23 -1.68 11.90
C LEU A 149 -13.72 -0.68 12.93
N ILE A 150 -12.46 -0.83 13.32
CA ILE A 150 -11.77 0.16 14.13
C ILE A 150 -10.81 0.93 13.20
N PRO A 151 -10.99 2.24 13.01
CA PRO A 151 -10.09 3.02 12.17
C PRO A 151 -8.70 3.15 12.83
N ASN A 152 -7.65 3.21 12.01
CA ASN A 152 -6.36 3.73 12.44
C ASN A 152 -6.45 5.24 12.70
N ARG A 153 -5.40 5.83 13.29
CA ARG A 153 -5.34 7.27 13.54
C ARG A 153 -4.27 7.91 12.66
N LEU A 154 -4.52 9.15 12.25
CA LEU A 154 -3.51 9.99 11.61
C LEU A 154 -2.64 10.68 12.66
N ALA A 155 -1.41 11.01 12.31
CA ALA A 155 -0.60 11.94 13.09
C ALA A 155 -1.24 13.34 13.07
N ASP A 156 -1.17 14.05 14.20
CA ASP A 156 -1.64 15.44 14.33
C ASP A 156 -0.86 16.43 13.45
#